data_AF-A0A6P2AER7-F1
#
_entry.id   AF-A0A6P2AER7-F1
#
_cell.length_a   1.000
_cell.length_b   1.000
_cell.length_c   1.000
_cell.angle_alpha   90.00
_cell.angle_beta   90.00
_cell.angle_gamma   90.00
#
_symmetry.space_group_name_H-M   'P 1'
#
loop_
_entity.id
_entity.type
_entity.pdbx_description
1 polymer ?
#
loop_
_entity_poly.entity_id
_entity_poly.type
_entity_poly.pdbx_seq_one_letter_code
_entity_poly.pdbx_strand_id
1 'polypeptide(L)'
;MNPKYSFILLAGLTAIQLYSSLALAQTPVDQTREAEGKNAVATINRSQQAYHFERQTFATDINQLGVVIPDNPYYSQPIIASTDNLATVIVNAQQDDLRSFSGAITYNEGTYNQIICQSDNSGTTINAPSLENSQLICPSGSSESFLN
;
A
#
# COMPACT_ATOMS: atom_id res chain seq x y z
N MET A 1 -2.84 -65.41 5.01
CA MET A 1 -3.85 -64.41 5.41
C MET A 1 -3.13 -63.14 5.80
N ASN A 2 -3.48 -62.02 5.14
CA ASN A 2 -3.46 -60.59 5.54
C ASN A 2 -2.97 -60.21 6.97
N PRO A 3 -2.69 -58.92 7.31
CA PRO A 3 -2.25 -57.73 6.51
C PRO A 3 -1.36 -56.71 7.32
N LYS A 4 -1.15 -55.48 6.78
CA LYS A 4 -0.81 -54.18 7.47
C LYS A 4 0.66 -54.05 7.93
N TYR A 5 1.44 -52.97 7.72
CA TYR A 5 1.24 -51.51 7.77
C TYR A 5 2.38 -50.88 6.91
N SER A 6 2.22 -50.00 5.92
CA SER A 6 1.49 -48.73 5.86
C SER A 6 1.84 -47.75 6.99
N PHE A 7 3.11 -47.38 7.16
CA PHE A 7 3.50 -46.18 7.94
C PHE A 7 4.90 -45.70 7.52
N ILE A 8 4.97 -45.08 6.33
CA ILE A 8 5.98 -44.04 6.08
C ILE A 8 5.18 -42.76 5.85
N LEU A 9 4.72 -42.16 6.95
CA LEU A 9 4.15 -40.81 6.93
C LEU A 9 5.16 -39.88 7.59
N LEU A 10 5.85 -39.16 6.71
CA LEU A 10 6.39 -37.82 6.87
C LEU A 10 6.87 -37.42 8.27
N ALA A 11 8.18 -37.58 8.48
CA ALA A 11 8.93 -36.64 9.31
C ALA A 11 8.89 -35.27 8.62
N GLY A 12 7.95 -34.44 9.04
CA GLY A 12 7.82 -33.06 8.59
C GLY A 12 7.08 -32.27 9.66
N LEU A 13 7.76 -32.01 10.78
CA LEU A 13 7.29 -31.03 11.75
C LEU A 13 7.16 -29.68 11.04
N THR A 14 5.96 -29.33 10.61
CA THR A 14 5.63 -27.94 10.33
C THR A 14 5.36 -27.28 11.68
N ALA A 15 6.35 -26.53 12.18
CA ALA A 15 6.10 -25.58 13.24
C ALA A 15 5.14 -24.53 12.68
N ILE A 16 3.86 -24.62 13.08
CA ILE A 16 2.89 -23.56 12.83
C ILE A 16 3.32 -22.40 13.73
N GLN A 17 4.08 -21.45 13.18
CA GLN A 17 4.36 -20.21 13.87
C GLN A 17 3.06 -19.40 13.91
N LEU A 18 2.37 -19.46 15.05
CA LEU A 18 1.28 -18.55 15.40
C LEU A 18 1.90 -17.17 15.64
N TYR A 19 2.08 -16.39 14.57
CA TYR A 19 2.24 -14.95 14.71
C TYR A 19 0.89 -14.41 15.19
N SER A 20 0.76 -14.20 16.49
CA SER A 20 -0.33 -13.36 17.01
C SER A 20 0.10 -11.91 16.82
N SER A 21 -0.29 -11.33 15.70
CA SER A 21 -0.26 -9.87 15.55
C SER A 21 -1.28 -9.30 16.54
N LEU A 22 -0.80 -8.54 17.54
CA LEU A 22 -1.65 -7.68 18.34
C LEU A 22 -2.07 -6.50 17.46
N ALA A 23 -3.06 -6.71 16.60
CA ALA A 23 -3.74 -5.60 15.95
C ALA A 23 -4.54 -4.87 17.03
N LEU A 24 -4.23 -3.60 17.31
CA LEU A 24 -5.12 -2.75 18.09
C LEU A 24 -6.45 -2.68 17.35
N ALA A 25 -7.54 -3.04 18.03
CA ALA A 25 -8.87 -2.94 17.46
C ALA A 25 -9.15 -1.47 17.16
N GLN A 26 -9.32 -1.15 15.88
CA GLN A 26 -9.55 0.23 15.46
C GLN A 26 -10.94 0.70 15.84
N THR A 27 -11.02 1.95 16.30
CA THR A 27 -12.29 2.60 16.56
C THR A 27 -12.87 3.15 15.25
N PRO A 28 -14.20 3.38 15.17
CA PRO A 28 -14.80 4.06 14.03
C PRO A 28 -14.21 5.46 13.76
N VAL A 29 -13.72 6.12 14.80
CA VAL A 29 -13.05 7.43 14.69
C VAL A 29 -11.72 7.26 13.96
N ASP A 30 -10.92 6.26 14.32
CA ASP A 30 -9.64 5.97 13.67
C ASP A 30 -9.85 5.63 12.21
N GLN A 31 -10.85 4.79 11.90
CA GLN A 31 -11.21 4.44 10.51
C GLN A 31 -11.62 5.67 9.68
N THR A 32 -12.35 6.60 10.29
CA THR A 32 -12.75 7.85 9.62
C THR A 32 -11.52 8.72 9.33
N ARG A 33 -10.59 8.83 10.28
CA ARG A 33 -9.32 9.55 10.07
C ARG A 33 -8.45 8.87 9.02
N GLU A 34 -8.38 7.55 9.04
CA GLU A 34 -7.65 6.76 8.03
C GLU A 34 -8.14 6.98 6.61
N ALA A 35 -9.44 7.31 6.44
CA ALA A 35 -9.96 7.69 5.13
C ALA A 35 -9.25 8.92 4.55
N GLU A 36 -8.73 9.83 5.37
CA GLU A 36 -8.01 11.01 4.89
C GLU A 36 -6.68 10.65 4.23
N GLY A 37 -5.85 9.82 4.89
CA GLY A 37 -4.59 9.34 4.34
C GLY A 37 -4.80 8.51 3.05
N LYS A 38 -5.81 7.64 3.07
CA LYS A 38 -6.20 6.86 1.88
C LYS A 38 -6.69 7.74 0.73
N ASN A 39 -7.50 8.76 1.01
CA ASN A 39 -8.00 9.69 0.01
C ASN A 39 -6.88 10.55 -0.59
N ALA A 40 -5.88 10.93 0.21
CA ALA A 40 -4.70 11.64 -0.28
C ALA A 40 -3.93 10.79 -1.30
N VAL A 41 -3.62 9.53 -0.96
CA VAL A 41 -2.97 8.59 -1.88
C VAL A 41 -3.79 8.37 -3.15
N ALA A 42 -5.10 8.13 -3.02
CA ALA A 42 -5.97 7.91 -4.17
C ALA A 42 -6.05 9.14 -5.10
N THR A 43 -6.07 10.34 -4.52
CA THR A 43 -6.05 11.60 -5.27
C THR A 43 -4.75 11.76 -6.04
N ILE A 44 -3.61 11.47 -5.40
CA ILE A 44 -2.29 11.56 -6.05
C ILE A 44 -2.17 10.54 -7.18
N ASN A 45 -2.58 9.28 -6.99
CA ASN A 45 -2.56 8.27 -8.06
C ASN A 45 -3.39 8.70 -9.28
N ARG A 46 -4.62 9.19 -9.07
CA ARG A 46 -5.46 9.71 -10.17
C ARG A 46 -4.85 10.92 -10.85
N SER A 47 -4.18 11.79 -10.10
CA SER A 47 -3.52 12.98 -10.64
C SER A 47 -2.29 12.61 -11.45
N GLN A 48 -1.51 11.63 -10.97
CA GLN A 48 -0.39 11.04 -11.72
C GLN A 48 -0.88 10.41 -13.02
N GLN A 49 -2.02 9.72 -13.00
CA GLN A 49 -2.64 9.18 -14.21
C GLN A 49 -2.97 10.28 -15.23
N ALA A 50 -3.64 11.35 -14.77
CA ALA A 50 -4.01 12.48 -15.64
C ALA A 50 -2.76 13.17 -16.19
N TYR A 51 -1.78 13.46 -15.34
CA TYR A 51 -0.52 14.08 -15.75
C TYR A 51 0.23 13.22 -16.77
N HIS A 52 0.37 11.92 -16.51
CA HIS A 52 1.00 10.99 -17.46
C HIS A 52 0.22 10.90 -18.77
N PHE A 53 -1.11 10.90 -18.73
CA PHE A 53 -1.93 10.91 -19.94
C PHE A 53 -1.65 12.15 -20.80
N GLU A 54 -1.52 13.33 -20.20
CA GLU A 54 -1.25 14.59 -20.90
C GLU A 54 0.19 14.76 -21.34
N ARG A 55 1.16 14.28 -20.54
CA ARG A 55 2.59 14.58 -20.69
C ARG A 55 3.44 13.40 -21.13
N GLN A 56 2.87 12.20 -21.15
CA GLN A 56 3.55 10.93 -21.46
C GLN A 56 4.74 10.64 -20.52
N THR A 57 4.70 11.19 -19.31
CA THR A 57 5.66 10.96 -18.23
C THR A 57 4.98 11.21 -16.89
N PHE A 58 5.36 10.50 -15.83
CA PHE A 58 4.85 10.75 -14.49
C PHE A 58 5.49 11.99 -13.85
N ALA A 59 4.74 12.70 -13.02
CA ALA A 59 5.25 13.86 -12.31
C ALA A 59 6.26 13.44 -11.24
N THR A 60 7.34 14.21 -11.11
CA THR A 60 8.36 14.05 -10.07
C THR A 60 8.15 14.99 -8.89
N ASP A 61 7.28 16.00 -9.04
CA ASP A 61 6.96 16.98 -8.01
C ASP A 61 5.44 17.15 -7.88
N ILE A 62 4.94 17.19 -6.64
CA ILE A 62 3.50 17.25 -6.35
C ILE A 62 2.84 18.51 -6.92
N ASN A 63 3.58 19.61 -7.06
CA ASN A 63 3.07 20.86 -7.62
C ASN A 63 2.75 20.75 -9.11
N GLN A 64 3.27 19.74 -9.81
CA GLN A 64 2.96 19.48 -11.22
C GLN A 64 1.59 18.82 -11.40
N LEU A 65 1.05 18.19 -10.35
CA LEU A 65 -0.16 17.39 -10.41
C LEU A 65 -1.45 18.22 -10.42
N GLY A 66 -1.35 19.54 -10.21
CA GLY A 66 -2.52 20.43 -10.19
C GLY A 66 -3.51 20.13 -9.07
N VAL A 67 -3.10 19.38 -8.04
CA VAL A 67 -3.89 19.09 -6.85
C VAL A 67 -3.28 19.71 -5.61
N VAL A 68 -4.15 20.09 -4.68
CA VAL A 68 -3.76 20.57 -3.36
C VAL A 68 -4.12 19.49 -2.36
N ILE A 69 -3.13 19.01 -1.62
CA ILE A 69 -3.34 18.15 -0.46
C ILE A 69 -3.18 19.04 0.77
N PRO A 70 -4.28 19.35 1.48
CA PRO A 70 -4.21 20.24 2.65
C PRO A 70 -3.28 19.66 3.72
N ASP A 71 -2.63 20.55 4.47
CA ASP A 71 -1.95 20.17 5.71
C ASP A 71 -2.93 19.47 6.64
N ASN A 72 -2.48 18.37 7.23
CA ASN A 72 -3.30 17.48 8.04
C ASN A 72 -2.56 17.13 9.34
N PRO A 73 -3.17 17.28 10.54
CA PRO A 73 -2.55 16.88 11.80
C PRO A 73 -2.40 15.34 11.98
N TYR A 74 -3.06 14.55 11.14
CA TYR A 74 -3.07 13.08 11.19
C TYR A 74 -2.03 12.44 10.27
N TYR A 75 -1.61 13.15 9.21
CA TYR A 75 -0.80 12.58 8.13
C TYR A 75 0.29 13.54 7.66
N SER A 76 1.44 12.97 7.28
CA SER A 76 2.53 13.73 6.68
C SER A 76 2.13 14.33 5.34
N GLN A 77 2.85 15.39 4.93
CA GLN A 77 2.83 15.81 3.54
C GLN A 77 3.24 14.63 2.64
N PRO A 78 2.61 14.47 1.45
CA PRO A 78 2.90 13.34 0.59
C PRO A 78 4.32 13.41 0.02
N ILE A 79 5.02 12.27 0.07
CA ILE A 79 6.31 12.09 -0.58
C ILE A 79 6.04 11.34 -1.87
N ILE A 80 6.33 11.95 -3.02
CA ILE A 80 6.17 11.30 -4.32
C ILE A 80 7.52 11.03 -4.97
N ALA A 81 7.57 9.98 -5.80
CA ALA A 81 8.70 9.68 -6.66
C ALA A 81 8.19 9.03 -7.95
N SER A 82 8.96 9.12 -9.03
CA SER A 82 8.60 8.46 -10.28
C SER A 82 9.82 7.98 -11.08
N THR A 83 9.56 7.00 -11.92
CA THR A 83 10.39 6.54 -13.04
C THR A 83 9.56 6.62 -14.32
N ASP A 84 10.07 6.11 -15.44
CA ASP A 84 9.38 6.14 -16.73
C ASP A 84 7.99 5.46 -16.70
N ASN A 85 7.83 4.38 -15.93
CA ASN A 85 6.63 3.53 -15.95
C ASN A 85 5.95 3.37 -14.59
N LEU A 86 6.45 4.01 -13.54
CA LEU A 86 5.96 3.88 -12.17
C LEU A 86 5.99 5.24 -11.48
N ALA A 87 4.90 5.63 -10.84
CA ALA A 87 4.87 6.68 -9.84
C ALA A 87 4.44 6.11 -8.50
N THR A 88 5.06 6.59 -7.43
CA THR A 88 4.76 6.17 -6.06
C THR A 88 4.46 7.37 -5.18
N VAL A 89 3.73 7.12 -4.10
CA VAL A 89 3.41 8.09 -3.07
C VAL A 89 3.44 7.42 -1.70
N ILE A 90 3.94 8.14 -0.71
CA ILE A 90 3.92 7.74 0.71
C ILE A 90 3.27 8.86 1.53
N VAL A 91 2.35 8.47 2.40
CA VAL A 91 1.65 9.32 3.37
C VAL A 91 1.69 8.63 4.72
N ASN A 92 2.60 9.05 5.60
CA ASN A 92 2.80 8.42 6.91
C ASN A 92 1.83 9.00 7.95
N ALA A 93 1.28 8.15 8.80
CA ALA A 93 0.54 8.57 9.97
C ALA A 93 1.44 9.40 10.91
N GLN A 94 0.86 10.42 11.53
CA GLN A 94 1.49 11.24 12.57
C GLN A 94 0.96 10.93 13.98
N GLN A 95 0.00 10.02 14.09
CA GLN A 95 -0.58 9.58 15.36
C GLN A 95 -0.47 8.06 15.48
N ASP A 96 -0.16 7.58 16.68
CA ASP A 96 0.16 6.17 16.95
C ASP A 96 -1.06 5.23 16.79
N ASP A 97 -2.27 5.76 16.78
CA ASP A 97 -3.53 5.04 16.57
C ASP A 97 -3.86 4.84 15.08
N LEU A 98 -3.19 5.55 14.16
CA LEU A 98 -3.47 5.51 12.73
C LEU A 98 -2.46 4.68 11.95
N ARG A 99 -2.91 4.02 10.89
CA ARG A 99 -2.06 3.35 9.91
C ARG A 99 -1.57 4.32 8.84
N SER A 100 -0.38 4.04 8.33
CA SER A 100 0.23 4.76 7.20
C SER A 100 -0.24 4.20 5.87
N PHE A 101 -0.22 5.03 4.84
CA PHE A 101 -0.64 4.66 3.50
C PHE A 101 0.46 4.94 2.48
N SER A 102 0.57 4.06 1.50
CA SER A 102 1.36 4.31 0.29
C SER A 102 0.58 3.87 -0.93
N GLY A 103 0.99 4.34 -2.09
CA GLY A 103 0.35 3.99 -3.34
C GLY A 103 1.33 3.99 -4.47
N ALA A 104 0.94 3.30 -5.53
CA ALA A 104 1.65 3.34 -6.78
C ALA A 104 0.68 3.29 -7.95
N ILE A 105 1.09 3.88 -9.05
CA ILE A 105 0.45 3.75 -10.35
C ILE A 105 1.52 3.44 -11.39
N THR A 106 1.20 2.52 -12.30
CA THR A 106 2.06 2.16 -13.43
C THR A 106 1.35 2.40 -14.74
N TYR A 107 2.14 2.59 -15.79
CA TYR A 107 1.68 2.59 -17.16
C TYR A 107 2.49 1.58 -17.97
N ASN A 108 1.81 0.66 -18.63
CA ASN A 108 2.41 -0.29 -19.55
C ASN A 108 1.48 -0.54 -20.74
N GLU A 109 1.98 -0.35 -21.96
CA GLU A 109 1.26 -0.66 -23.21
C GLU A 109 -0.19 -0.13 -23.27
N GLY A 110 -0.41 1.13 -22.87
CA GLY A 110 -1.75 1.73 -22.89
C GLY A 110 -2.63 1.43 -21.67
N THR A 111 -2.15 0.61 -20.74
CA THR A 111 -2.89 0.21 -19.55
C THR A 111 -2.31 0.87 -18.30
N TYR A 112 -3.19 1.41 -17.46
CA TYR A 112 -2.83 1.86 -16.12
C TYR A 112 -3.22 0.82 -15.08
N ASN A 113 -2.31 0.52 -14.15
CA ASN A 113 -2.60 -0.26 -12.94
C ASN A 113 -2.24 0.57 -11.72
N GLN A 114 -3.01 0.45 -10.64
CA GLN A 114 -2.72 1.17 -9.40
C GLN A 114 -2.95 0.27 -8.18
N ILE A 115 -2.26 0.60 -7.11
CA ILE A 115 -2.41 -0.04 -5.80
C ILE A 115 -2.44 1.05 -4.72
N ILE A 116 -3.15 0.75 -3.63
CA ILE A 116 -3.05 1.48 -2.37
C ILE A 116 -2.71 0.45 -1.30
N CYS A 117 -1.64 0.71 -0.56
CA CYS A 117 -1.14 -0.12 0.52
C CYS A 117 -1.34 0.59 1.85
N GLN A 118 -1.62 -0.21 2.86
CA GLN A 118 -1.89 0.24 4.22
C GLN A 118 -1.02 -0.56 5.17
N SER A 119 -0.32 0.11 6.09
CA SER A 119 0.52 -0.58 7.07
C SER A 119 -0.31 -1.54 7.91
N ASP A 120 0.22 -2.72 8.23
CA ASP A 120 -0.56 -3.73 8.98
C ASP A 120 -0.81 -3.28 10.44
N ASN A 121 0.05 -2.42 10.97
CA ASN A 121 -0.02 -1.87 12.32
C ASN A 121 -0.10 -0.34 12.29
N SER A 122 -0.76 0.23 13.30
CA SER A 122 -0.78 1.68 13.53
C SER A 122 0.57 2.18 14.06
N GLY A 123 0.84 3.48 13.89
CA GLY A 123 2.06 4.11 14.38
C GLY A 123 3.36 3.69 13.67
N THR A 124 3.25 2.93 12.58
CA THR A 124 4.41 2.53 11.76
C THR A 124 4.47 3.34 10.49
N THR A 125 5.67 3.70 10.06
CA THR A 125 5.90 4.22 8.70
C THR A 125 5.72 3.12 7.66
N ILE A 126 5.53 3.52 6.40
CA ILE A 126 5.36 2.60 5.28
C ILE A 126 6.32 2.98 4.14
N ASN A 127 6.81 1.97 3.42
CA ASN A 127 7.62 2.17 2.23
C ASN A 127 6.74 2.36 0.98
N ALA A 128 7.34 2.75 -0.14
CA ALA A 128 6.66 2.76 -1.43
C ALA A 128 6.37 1.33 -1.91
N PRO A 129 5.26 1.09 -2.62
CA PRO A 129 5.03 -0.18 -3.33
C PRO A 129 6.07 -0.41 -4.42
N SER A 130 6.37 -1.67 -4.71
CA SER A 130 7.28 -2.09 -5.79
C SER A 130 6.51 -2.59 -7.02
N LEU A 131 7.19 -2.57 -8.17
CA LEU A 131 6.73 -3.23 -9.39
C LEU A 131 7.58 -4.47 -9.63
N GLU A 132 6.99 -5.65 -9.48
CA GLU A 132 7.68 -6.94 -9.66
C GLU A 132 6.91 -7.78 -10.67
N ASN A 133 7.59 -8.27 -11.72
CA ASN A 133 6.96 -9.07 -12.78
C ASN A 133 5.67 -8.43 -13.36
N SER A 134 5.69 -7.10 -13.54
CA SER A 134 4.52 -6.30 -14.00
C SER A 134 3.33 -6.25 -13.04
N GLN A 135 3.51 -6.65 -11.77
CA GLN A 135 2.51 -6.54 -10.73
C GLN A 135 2.95 -5.54 -9.65
N LEU A 136 2.00 -4.73 -9.19
CA LEU A 136 2.21 -3.85 -8.05
C LEU A 136 2.12 -4.64 -6.76
N ILE A 137 3.12 -4.49 -5.89
CA ILE A 137 3.23 -5.24 -4.63
C ILE A 137 3.36 -4.26 -3.47
N CYS A 138 2.54 -4.45 -2.45
CA CYS A 138 2.66 -3.72 -1.20
C CYS A 138 3.95 -4.10 -0.46
N PRO A 139 4.66 -3.14 0.16
CA PRO A 139 5.87 -3.44 0.88
C PRO A 139 5.59 -4.35 2.09
N SER A 140 6.61 -5.06 2.55
CA SER A 140 6.51 -5.89 3.76
C SER A 140 5.95 -5.10 4.96
N GLY A 141 5.03 -5.72 5.71
CA GLY A 141 4.33 -5.07 6.82
C GLY A 141 3.17 -4.18 6.38
N SER A 142 2.65 -4.38 5.17
CA SER A 142 1.47 -3.70 4.66
C SER A 142 0.64 -4.61 3.76
N SER A 143 -0.64 -4.25 3.63
CA SER A 143 -1.63 -4.99 2.86
C SER A 143 -2.38 -4.05 1.90
N GLU A 144 -2.94 -4.60 0.82
CA GLU A 144 -3.74 -3.82 -0.13
C GLU A 144 -5.02 -3.28 0.53
N SER A 145 -5.32 -2.01 0.26
CA SER A 145 -6.46 -1.29 0.81
C SER A 145 -7.42 -0.85 -0.29
N PHE A 146 -8.52 -1.57 -0.46
CA PHE A 146 -9.53 -1.31 -1.51
C PHE A 146 -10.39 -0.09 -1.19
N LEU A 147 -10.61 0.80 -2.16
CA LEU A 147 -11.60 1.88 -2.04
C LEU A 147 -13.01 1.23 -2.08
N ASN A 148 -13.61 0.99 -0.91
CA ASN A 148 -15.00 0.56 -0.79
C ASN A 148 -15.96 1.73 -0.94
#